data_AF-A0A7C5DTL4-F1
#
_entry.id   AF-A0A7C5DTL4-F1
#
_cell.length_a   1.000
_cell.length_b   1.000
_cell.length_c   1.000
_cell.angle_alpha   90.00
_cell.angle_beta   90.00
_cell.angle_gamma   90.00
#
_symmetry.space_group_name_H-M   'P 1'
#
loop_
_entity.id
_entity.type
_entity.pdbx_description
1 polymer ?
#
loop_
_entity_poly.entity_id
_entity_poly.type
_entity_poly.pdbx_seq_one_letter_code
_entity_poly.pdbx_strand_id
1 'polypeptide(L)'
;MRIIAVIALVVVGLAMPGWAQVASSASSFASSEEPARVTIGTFTFVQGERLALEIEREEPCPCMCDELLVLGFRVLDSEGNPVYVEEASSYPVPAGDWTGRWDLVDGSGTPVPEGNYTAVVKTSIGEFRAELQVVAPGTALLGGHSLAKASVCGISLAVYKLVGETENGGQVSLRVGEKLLVALTGNPTTGYEWEVEDELPFLSRIEGATYRPSSTLIGGGGVFYFRYEATGPGEGPLRFAYRRPWEATPPERTFSITVTVR
;
A
#
# COMPACT_ATOMS: atom_id res chain seq x y z
N MET A 1 40.28 18.09 63.23
CA MET A 1 39.55 19.01 62.34
C MET A 1 39.60 18.43 60.93
N ARG A 2 38.56 17.68 60.51
CA ARG A 2 38.45 17.10 59.17
C ARG A 2 37.15 17.64 58.56
N ILE A 3 37.31 18.45 57.52
CA ILE A 3 36.22 19.11 56.80
C ILE A 3 35.61 18.06 55.88
N ILE A 4 34.32 17.73 56.08
CA ILE A 4 33.56 16.86 55.20
C ILE A 4 32.97 17.76 54.11
N ALA A 5 33.46 17.62 52.89
CA ALA A 5 32.90 18.27 51.71
C ALA A 5 31.67 17.50 51.24
N VAL A 6 30.50 18.13 51.30
CA VAL A 6 29.25 17.62 50.73
C VAL A 6 29.25 17.97 49.25
N ILE A 7 29.44 16.97 48.38
CA ILE A 7 29.27 17.11 46.93
C ILE A 7 27.79 16.90 46.63
N ALA A 8 27.08 18.00 46.34
CA ALA A 8 25.72 17.95 45.84
C ALA A 8 25.75 17.52 44.36
N LEU A 9 25.29 16.29 44.08
CA LEU A 9 25.13 15.77 42.73
C LEU A 9 23.81 16.32 42.16
N VAL A 10 23.91 17.33 41.29
CA VAL A 10 22.75 17.81 40.52
C VAL A 10 22.47 16.80 39.41
N VAL A 11 21.42 15.98 39.58
CA VAL A 11 20.89 15.13 38.52
C VAL A 11 20.07 16.02 37.59
N VAL A 12 20.68 16.45 36.48
CA VAL A 12 19.95 17.05 35.37
C VAL A 12 19.14 15.94 34.71
N GLY A 13 17.82 15.95 34.91
CA GLY A 13 16.90 15.09 34.20
C GLY A 13 16.94 15.42 32.72
N LEU A 14 17.71 14.64 31.95
CA LEU A 14 17.53 14.56 30.50
C LEU A 14 16.16 13.93 30.26
N ALA A 15 15.19 14.76 29.87
CA ALA A 15 13.96 14.27 29.28
C ALA A 15 14.33 13.48 28.04
N MET A 16 14.35 12.16 28.16
CA MET A 16 14.41 11.30 26.98
C MET A 16 13.13 11.57 26.18
N PRO A 17 13.21 11.84 24.88
CA PRO A 17 12.01 11.92 24.06
C PRO A 17 11.32 10.57 24.16
N GLY A 18 10.13 10.57 24.76
CA GLY A 18 9.32 9.37 24.89
C GLY A 18 9.08 8.82 23.50
N TRP A 19 9.64 7.64 23.22
CA TRP A 19 9.23 6.86 22.06
C TRP A 19 7.79 6.45 22.36
N ALA A 20 6.83 7.16 21.78
CA ALA A 20 5.48 6.67 21.68
C ALA A 20 5.56 5.34 20.92
N GLN A 21 5.44 4.24 21.66
CA GLN A 21 5.18 2.94 21.06
C GLN A 21 3.82 3.14 20.37
N VAL A 22 3.81 3.28 19.04
CA VAL A 22 2.57 3.22 18.27
C VAL A 22 2.06 1.79 18.47
N ALA A 23 1.20 1.61 19.45
CA ALA A 23 0.54 0.35 19.71
C ALA A 23 -0.28 0.04 18.47
N SER A 24 0.20 -0.91 17.68
CA SER A 24 -0.47 -1.29 16.46
C SER A 24 -1.72 -2.08 16.81
N SER A 25 -2.87 -1.43 16.74
CA SER A 25 -4.17 -2.07 16.98
C SER A 25 -4.83 -2.41 15.65
N ALA A 26 -4.78 -3.67 15.24
CA ALA A 26 -5.81 -4.17 14.33
C ALA A 26 -7.11 -4.33 15.12
N SER A 27 -8.20 -3.78 14.59
CA SER A 27 -9.52 -3.96 15.18
C SER A 27 -10.56 -4.13 14.09
N SER A 28 -11.52 -4.98 14.35
CA SER A 28 -12.71 -5.16 13.53
C SER A 28 -13.92 -5.07 14.43
N PHE A 29 -14.83 -4.17 14.11
CA PHE A 29 -16.12 -4.07 14.76
C PHE A 29 -17.21 -4.22 13.71
N ALA A 30 -18.16 -5.11 13.96
CA ALA A 30 -19.37 -5.25 13.18
C ALA A 30 -20.51 -5.56 14.14
N SER A 31 -21.61 -4.82 14.03
CA SER A 31 -22.82 -5.01 14.82
C SER A 31 -24.02 -4.98 13.87
N SER A 32 -25.17 -5.53 14.30
CA SER A 32 -26.41 -5.42 13.54
C SER A 32 -26.92 -3.97 13.40
N GLU A 33 -26.45 -3.07 14.27
CA GLU A 33 -26.94 -1.68 14.37
C GLU A 33 -25.93 -0.64 13.85
N GLU A 34 -24.67 -1.01 13.65
CA GLU A 34 -23.60 -0.09 13.22
C GLU A 34 -22.79 -0.66 12.05
N PRO A 35 -22.40 0.18 11.07
CA PRO A 35 -21.62 -0.26 9.92
C PRO A 35 -20.27 -0.82 10.35
N ALA A 36 -19.75 -1.79 9.59
CA ALA A 36 -18.47 -2.41 9.91
C ALA A 36 -17.36 -1.36 9.95
N ARG A 37 -16.45 -1.46 10.91
CA ARG A 37 -15.22 -0.67 10.94
C ARG A 37 -14.04 -1.60 11.14
N VAL A 38 -13.15 -1.60 10.16
CA VAL A 38 -11.91 -2.38 10.19
C VAL A 38 -10.75 -1.40 10.17
N THR A 39 -9.86 -1.49 11.14
CA THR A 39 -8.58 -0.76 11.12
C THR A 39 -7.47 -1.80 11.04
N ILE A 40 -6.63 -1.69 10.02
CA ILE A 40 -5.41 -2.49 9.86
C ILE A 40 -4.18 -1.66 10.24
N GLY A 41 -3.10 -2.37 10.56
CA GLY A 41 -1.89 -1.83 11.21
C GLY A 41 -1.21 -0.63 10.54
N THR A 42 -0.11 -0.18 11.14
CA THR A 42 0.66 0.96 10.67
C THR A 42 1.64 0.57 9.55
N PHE A 43 1.45 1.16 8.37
CA PHE A 43 2.33 1.02 7.21
C PHE A 43 3.20 2.26 7.05
N THR A 44 4.52 2.08 6.94
CA THR A 44 5.45 3.19 6.76
C THR A 44 5.74 3.43 5.28
N PHE A 45 5.61 4.68 4.85
CA PHE A 45 5.99 5.13 3.53
C PHE A 45 6.98 6.28 3.61
N VAL A 46 7.94 6.30 2.69
CA VAL A 46 8.88 7.40 2.53
C VAL A 46 8.27 8.42 1.58
N GLN A 47 8.43 9.71 1.85
CA GLN A 47 8.00 10.76 0.91
C GLN A 47 8.57 10.50 -0.50
N GLY A 48 7.70 10.58 -1.51
CA GLY A 48 8.02 10.25 -2.90
C GLY A 48 7.73 8.79 -3.28
N GLU A 49 7.50 7.90 -2.31
CA GLU A 49 6.85 6.61 -2.58
C GLU A 49 5.36 6.83 -2.89
N ARG A 50 4.74 5.80 -3.47
CA ARG A 50 3.30 5.77 -3.74
C ARG A 50 2.71 4.55 -3.08
N LEU A 51 1.42 4.63 -2.75
CA LEU A 51 0.69 3.50 -2.22
C LEU A 51 -0.51 3.14 -3.09
N ALA A 52 -0.89 1.87 -3.01
CA ALA A 52 -2.12 1.36 -3.55
C ALA A 52 -2.90 0.57 -2.49
N LEU A 53 -4.21 0.57 -2.64
CA LEU A 53 -5.15 -0.08 -1.73
C LEU A 53 -6.10 -0.95 -2.55
N GLU A 54 -6.34 -2.17 -2.07
CA GLU A 54 -7.34 -3.07 -2.64
C GLU A 54 -8.13 -3.72 -1.52
N ILE A 55 -9.39 -4.04 -1.78
CA ILE A 55 -10.18 -4.87 -0.87
C ILE A 55 -9.95 -6.33 -1.25
N GLU A 56 -9.47 -7.11 -0.29
CA GLU A 56 -9.27 -8.54 -0.43
C GLU A 56 -10.42 -9.30 0.21
N ARG A 57 -10.82 -10.39 -0.41
CA ARG A 57 -11.81 -11.32 0.11
C ARG A 57 -11.19 -12.71 0.16
N GLU A 58 -11.15 -13.30 1.34
CA GLU A 58 -10.72 -14.69 1.53
C GLU A 58 -11.87 -15.64 1.13
N GLU A 59 -11.57 -16.62 0.28
CA GLU A 59 -12.53 -17.65 -0.12
C GLU A 59 -12.29 -18.95 0.66
N PRO A 60 -13.35 -19.67 1.07
CA PRO A 60 -14.78 -19.43 0.77
C PRO A 60 -15.40 -18.31 1.62
N CYS A 61 -16.30 -17.51 1.02
CA CYS A 61 -17.00 -16.38 1.64
C CYS A 61 -17.65 -16.77 2.99
N PRO A 62 -17.05 -16.44 4.15
CA PRO A 62 -17.40 -17.09 5.41
C PRO A 62 -18.73 -16.61 6.01
N CYS A 63 -19.19 -15.40 5.68
CA CYS A 63 -20.53 -14.94 6.08
C CYS A 63 -21.27 -14.01 5.12
N MET A 64 -20.63 -13.46 4.08
CA MET A 64 -21.30 -12.63 3.07
C MET A 64 -20.74 -12.91 1.67
N CYS A 65 -21.64 -13.24 0.73
CA CYS A 65 -21.30 -13.53 -0.67
C CYS A 65 -21.73 -12.41 -1.63
N ASP A 66 -22.45 -11.40 -1.14
CA ASP A 66 -22.93 -10.31 -1.98
C ASP A 66 -21.77 -9.52 -2.61
N GLU A 67 -22.06 -8.87 -3.73
CA GLU A 67 -21.12 -7.98 -4.38
C GLU A 67 -20.77 -6.82 -3.44
N LEU A 68 -19.48 -6.69 -3.14
CA LEU A 68 -18.98 -5.61 -2.31
C LEU A 68 -18.68 -4.41 -3.21
N LEU A 69 -19.28 -3.26 -2.88
CA LEU A 69 -19.07 -2.02 -3.61
C LEU A 69 -18.19 -1.08 -2.80
N VAL A 70 -17.18 -0.51 -3.43
CA VAL A 70 -16.45 0.64 -2.92
C VAL A 70 -17.24 1.90 -3.28
N LEU A 71 -17.44 2.76 -2.29
CA LEU A 71 -18.26 3.97 -2.35
C LEU A 71 -17.43 5.26 -2.25
N GLY A 72 -16.15 5.16 -1.92
CA GLY A 72 -15.26 6.31 -1.84
C GLY A 72 -13.92 5.96 -1.16
N PHE A 73 -12.90 6.74 -1.50
CA PHE A 73 -11.58 6.68 -0.89
C PHE A 73 -11.10 8.09 -0.52
N ARG A 74 -10.55 8.21 0.68
CA ARG A 74 -9.95 9.45 1.19
C ARG A 74 -8.80 9.15 2.13
N VAL A 75 -7.92 10.12 2.32
CA VAL A 75 -6.86 10.08 3.32
C VAL A 75 -7.04 11.24 4.29
N LEU A 76 -6.95 10.93 5.57
CA LEU A 76 -7.08 11.88 6.67
C LEU A 76 -5.71 12.12 7.31
N ASP A 77 -5.46 13.35 7.77
CA ASP A 77 -4.34 13.67 8.66
C ASP A 77 -4.59 13.17 10.10
N SER A 78 -3.66 13.46 11.01
CA SER A 78 -3.75 13.09 12.43
C SER A 78 -4.88 13.79 13.20
N GLU A 79 -5.39 14.91 12.68
CA GLU A 79 -6.51 15.66 13.26
C GLU A 79 -7.86 15.17 12.71
N GLY A 80 -7.84 14.29 11.68
CA GLY A 80 -9.02 13.76 11.02
C GLY A 80 -9.50 14.60 9.84
N ASN A 81 -8.74 15.60 9.40
CA ASN A 81 -9.07 16.41 8.24
C ASN A 81 -8.67 15.69 6.94
N PRO A 82 -9.48 15.75 5.87
CA PRO A 82 -9.13 15.13 4.61
C PRO A 82 -8.00 15.90 3.91
N VAL A 83 -6.90 15.20 3.59
CA VAL A 83 -5.79 15.71 2.79
C VAL A 83 -5.86 15.26 1.33
N TYR A 84 -6.55 14.14 1.09
CA TYR A 84 -6.82 13.58 -0.24
C TYR A 84 -8.22 12.99 -0.27
N VAL A 85 -8.96 13.22 -1.36
CA VAL A 85 -10.28 12.66 -1.60
C VAL A 85 -10.37 12.30 -3.08
N GLU A 86 -10.73 11.06 -3.37
CA GLU A 86 -10.97 10.63 -4.75
C GLU A 86 -12.36 11.10 -5.23
N GLU A 87 -12.46 11.44 -6.51
CA GLU A 87 -13.66 12.02 -7.12
C GLU A 87 -14.89 11.12 -6.98
N ALA A 88 -16.01 11.70 -6.55
CA ALA A 88 -17.24 10.97 -6.29
C ALA A 88 -17.87 10.36 -7.56
N SER A 89 -17.59 10.93 -8.74
CA SER A 89 -18.07 10.42 -10.04
C SER A 89 -17.49 9.06 -10.41
N SER A 90 -16.39 8.65 -9.77
CA SER A 90 -15.75 7.36 -9.98
C SER A 90 -16.46 6.22 -9.24
N TYR A 91 -17.50 6.50 -8.45
CA TYR A 91 -18.15 5.54 -7.55
C TYR A 91 -19.65 5.38 -7.84
N PRO A 92 -20.25 4.22 -7.53
CA PRO A 92 -19.67 3.03 -6.89
C PRO A 92 -18.86 2.15 -7.87
N VAL A 93 -17.90 1.39 -7.34
CA VAL A 93 -17.08 0.42 -8.11
C VAL A 93 -17.11 -0.95 -7.42
N PRO A 94 -17.27 -2.07 -8.13
CA PRO A 94 -17.06 -3.40 -7.58
C PRO A 94 -15.67 -3.52 -6.94
N ALA A 95 -15.59 -4.09 -5.74
CA ALA A 95 -14.33 -4.19 -4.99
C ALA A 95 -13.21 -4.89 -5.77
N GLY A 96 -13.54 -5.90 -6.58
CA GLY A 96 -12.56 -6.62 -7.42
C GLY A 96 -11.97 -5.77 -8.57
N ASP A 97 -12.68 -4.73 -8.99
CA ASP A 97 -12.28 -3.81 -10.07
C ASP A 97 -11.65 -2.52 -9.53
N TRP A 98 -11.67 -2.31 -8.21
CA TRP A 98 -11.18 -1.10 -7.57
C TRP A 98 -9.70 -1.23 -7.13
N THR A 99 -8.90 -0.20 -7.39
CA THR A 99 -7.59 0.04 -6.75
C THR A 99 -7.54 1.50 -6.38
N GLY A 100 -7.55 1.80 -5.08
CA GLY A 100 -7.25 3.15 -4.59
C GLY A 100 -5.76 3.42 -4.75
N ARG A 101 -5.41 4.64 -5.19
CA ARG A 101 -4.01 5.05 -5.32
C ARG A 101 -3.81 6.39 -4.65
N TRP A 102 -2.68 6.54 -3.97
CA TRP A 102 -2.31 7.82 -3.38
C TRP A 102 -0.80 8.00 -3.46
N ASP A 103 -0.39 9.14 -4.02
CA ASP A 103 1.02 9.47 -4.25
C ASP A 103 1.65 10.25 -3.10
N LEU A 104 1.04 10.20 -1.91
CA LEU A 104 1.46 10.95 -0.72
C LEU A 104 1.50 12.46 -0.97
N VAL A 105 0.54 12.95 -1.77
CA VAL A 105 0.35 14.37 -2.05
C VAL A 105 -1.02 14.84 -1.57
N ASP A 106 -1.12 16.12 -1.22
CA ASP A 106 -2.40 16.76 -0.92
C ASP A 106 -3.20 17.04 -2.21
N GLY A 107 -4.40 17.61 -2.07
CA GLY A 107 -5.25 17.99 -3.19
C GLY A 107 -4.66 19.03 -4.16
N SER A 108 -3.54 19.68 -3.81
CA SER A 108 -2.80 20.60 -4.70
C SER A 108 -1.68 19.90 -5.48
N GLY A 109 -1.39 18.63 -5.16
CA GLY A 109 -0.24 17.89 -5.69
C GLY A 109 1.07 18.14 -4.92
N THR A 110 1.01 18.79 -3.75
CA THR A 110 2.19 19.02 -2.91
C THR A 110 2.42 17.81 -2.00
N PRO A 111 3.67 17.31 -1.85
CA PRO A 111 3.96 16.21 -0.92
C PRO A 111 3.48 16.52 0.49
N VAL A 112 2.78 15.57 1.11
CA VAL A 112 2.30 15.72 2.49
C VAL A 112 3.45 15.70 3.49
N PRO A 113 3.36 16.44 4.61
CA PRO A 113 4.42 16.45 5.62
C PRO A 113 4.60 15.08 6.28
N GLU A 114 5.73 14.90 6.95
CA GLU A 114 5.94 13.73 7.80
C GLU A 114 4.89 13.67 8.91
N GLY A 115 4.39 12.48 9.22
CA GLY A 115 3.35 12.32 10.22
C GLY A 115 2.51 11.08 10.03
N ASN A 116 1.43 11.02 10.81
CA ASN A 116 0.48 9.91 10.78
C ASN A 116 -0.74 10.29 9.94
N TYR A 117 -1.19 9.34 9.13
CA TYR A 117 -2.33 9.48 8.25
C TYR A 117 -3.24 8.26 8.38
N THR A 118 -4.50 8.41 7.99
CA THR A 118 -5.44 7.30 7.89
C THR A 118 -6.06 7.25 6.50
N ALA A 119 -5.74 6.20 5.74
CA ALA A 119 -6.49 5.89 4.53
C ALA A 119 -7.84 5.29 4.93
N VAL A 120 -8.94 5.83 4.39
CA VAL A 120 -10.31 5.37 4.66
C VAL A 120 -10.98 5.00 3.34
N VAL A 121 -11.31 3.73 3.21
CA VAL A 121 -12.07 3.15 2.11
C VAL A 121 -13.49 2.88 2.59
N LYS A 122 -14.45 3.62 2.05
CA LYS A 122 -15.86 3.45 2.34
C LYS A 122 -16.43 2.39 1.41
N THR A 123 -17.15 1.41 1.96
CA THR A 123 -17.77 0.32 1.21
C THR A 123 -19.25 0.18 1.54
N SER A 124 -19.96 -0.70 0.83
CA SER A 124 -21.38 -1.01 1.11
C SER A 124 -21.62 -1.65 2.48
N ILE A 125 -20.59 -2.20 3.13
CA ILE A 125 -20.72 -2.87 4.43
C ILE A 125 -20.11 -2.07 5.59
N GLY A 126 -19.36 -1.00 5.29
CA GLY A 126 -18.68 -0.21 6.31
C GLY A 126 -17.40 0.48 5.83
N GLU A 127 -16.60 0.94 6.78
CA GLU A 127 -15.32 1.61 6.53
C GLU A 127 -14.14 0.68 6.84
N PHE A 128 -13.24 0.56 5.87
CA PHE A 128 -11.94 -0.07 6.03
C PHE A 128 -10.89 1.03 6.13
N ARG A 129 -10.03 0.96 7.14
CA ARG A 129 -9.07 1.99 7.50
C ARG A 129 -7.68 1.38 7.57
N ALA A 130 -6.68 2.05 7.01
CA ALA A 130 -5.28 1.72 7.19
C ALA A 130 -4.56 2.88 7.85
N GLU A 131 -3.81 2.60 8.92
CA GLU A 131 -2.95 3.58 9.55
C GLU A 131 -1.64 3.67 8.76
N LEU A 132 -1.22 4.90 8.45
CA LEU A 132 -0.06 5.17 7.63
C LEU A 132 0.88 6.11 8.37
N GLN A 133 2.18 5.92 8.18
CA GLN A 133 3.19 6.84 8.66
C GLN A 133 4.06 7.29 7.49
N VAL A 134 4.13 8.60 7.26
CA VAL A 134 5.00 9.21 6.25
C VAL A 134 6.27 9.71 6.94
N VAL A 135 7.43 9.34 6.39
CA VAL A 135 8.75 9.73 6.91
C VAL A 135 9.62 10.37 5.83
N ALA A 136 10.61 11.16 6.24
CA ALA A 136 11.58 11.76 5.32
C ALA A 136 12.41 10.72 4.56
N PRO A 137 12.86 11.05 3.32
CA PRO A 137 13.86 10.27 2.59
C PRO A 137 15.13 10.04 3.40
N GLY A 138 15.66 8.81 3.36
CA GLY A 138 16.87 8.43 4.10
C GLY A 138 16.64 8.08 5.58
N THR A 139 15.41 8.16 6.08
CA THR A 139 15.08 7.69 7.43
C THR A 139 15.30 6.18 7.54
N ALA A 140 16.14 5.77 8.48
CA ALA A 140 16.36 4.35 8.74
C ALA A 140 15.08 3.73 9.33
N LEU A 141 14.45 2.85 8.56
CA LEU A 141 13.21 2.15 8.89
C LEU A 141 13.45 1.05 9.95
N LEU A 142 13.97 1.41 11.13
CA LEU A 142 14.47 0.48 12.17
C LEU A 142 13.41 -0.03 13.18
N GLY A 143 12.13 0.26 12.97
CA GLY A 143 11.03 -0.26 13.78
C GLY A 143 9.69 0.33 13.37
N GLY A 144 8.59 -0.39 13.57
CA GLY A 144 7.22 0.12 13.35
C GLY A 144 6.50 -0.32 12.07
N HIS A 145 6.68 -1.55 11.60
CA HIS A 145 5.73 -2.14 10.64
C HIS A 145 4.77 -3.03 11.41
N SER A 146 3.49 -2.71 11.35
CA SER A 146 2.48 -3.64 11.81
C SER A 146 1.77 -4.25 10.63
N LEU A 147 1.94 -5.56 10.50
CA LEU A 147 1.19 -6.41 9.58
C LEU A 147 -0.16 -6.82 10.18
N ALA A 148 -0.68 -6.06 11.14
CA ALA A 148 -1.89 -6.44 11.85
C ALA A 148 -3.06 -6.45 10.85
N LYS A 149 -3.46 -7.68 10.49
CA LYS A 149 -4.61 -7.97 9.64
C LYS A 149 -5.87 -7.91 10.51
N ALA A 150 -6.86 -7.17 10.05
CA ALA A 150 -8.22 -7.24 10.55
C ALA A 150 -9.14 -7.50 9.36
N SER A 151 -10.16 -8.33 9.59
CA SER A 151 -11.13 -8.69 8.57
C SER A 151 -12.52 -8.76 9.17
N VAL A 152 -13.53 -8.46 8.37
CA VAL A 152 -14.94 -8.70 8.70
C VAL A 152 -15.51 -9.61 7.61
N CYS A 153 -16.02 -10.78 7.99
CA CYS A 153 -16.48 -11.79 7.03
C CYS A 153 -15.42 -12.18 5.98
N GLY A 154 -14.15 -12.31 6.38
CA GLY A 154 -13.07 -12.63 5.45
C GLY A 154 -12.73 -11.50 4.47
N ILE A 155 -13.32 -10.32 4.63
CA ILE A 155 -13.01 -9.13 3.85
C ILE A 155 -11.99 -8.30 4.62
N SER A 156 -10.89 -7.96 3.98
CA SER A 156 -9.82 -7.14 4.54
C SER A 156 -9.38 -6.06 3.56
N LEU A 157 -8.66 -5.06 4.07
CA LEU A 157 -7.96 -4.09 3.25
C LEU A 157 -6.52 -4.55 3.06
N ALA A 158 -6.00 -4.43 1.84
CA ALA A 158 -4.60 -4.66 1.53
C ALA A 158 -3.94 -3.35 1.13
N VAL A 159 -2.73 -3.14 1.67
CA VAL A 159 -1.92 -1.96 1.41
C VAL A 159 -0.66 -2.42 0.68
N TYR A 160 -0.38 -1.75 -0.43
CA TYR A 160 0.74 -2.05 -1.32
C TYR A 160 1.65 -0.84 -1.44
N LYS A 161 2.95 -1.05 -1.50
CA LYS A 161 3.84 -0.10 -2.18
C LYS A 161 3.54 -0.16 -3.67
N LEU A 162 3.23 1.00 -4.25
CA LEU A 162 2.89 1.13 -5.66
C LEU A 162 4.13 1.59 -6.44
N VAL A 163 4.44 0.86 -7.50
CA VAL A 163 5.48 1.22 -8.46
C VAL A 163 4.88 1.22 -9.86
N GLY A 164 5.13 2.28 -10.61
CA GLY A 164 4.76 2.39 -12.01
C GLY A 164 5.94 2.68 -12.91
N GLU A 165 5.66 3.02 -14.16
CA GLU A 165 6.68 3.20 -15.20
C GLU A 165 7.68 4.33 -14.90
N THR A 166 7.29 5.32 -14.10
CA THR A 166 8.17 6.44 -13.71
C THR A 166 9.31 6.00 -12.79
N GLU A 167 9.20 4.84 -12.15
CA GLU A 167 10.21 4.25 -11.28
C GLU A 167 11.13 3.26 -12.03
N ASN A 168 11.08 3.21 -13.37
CA ASN A 168 11.90 2.29 -14.15
C ASN A 168 13.40 2.53 -13.93
N GLY A 169 14.14 1.45 -13.65
CA GLY A 169 15.54 1.46 -13.25
C GLY A 169 15.77 1.84 -11.78
N GLY A 170 14.71 2.10 -11.02
CA GLY A 170 14.78 2.47 -9.61
C GLY A 170 14.91 1.28 -8.66
N GLN A 171 14.82 1.57 -7.36
CA GLN A 171 14.85 0.59 -6.28
C GLN A 171 13.63 0.73 -5.40
N VAL A 172 13.07 -0.39 -4.96
CA VAL A 172 12.03 -0.45 -3.93
C VAL A 172 12.53 -1.28 -2.75
N SER A 173 12.40 -0.73 -1.55
CA SER A 173 12.70 -1.45 -0.31
C SER A 173 11.39 -1.91 0.33
N LEU A 174 11.32 -3.20 0.65
CA LEU A 174 10.23 -3.83 1.38
C LEU A 174 10.76 -4.45 2.66
N ARG A 175 9.86 -4.71 3.60
CA ARG A 175 10.08 -5.62 4.72
C ARG A 175 9.34 -6.93 4.47
N VAL A 176 9.78 -8.01 5.10
CA VAL A 176 9.04 -9.29 5.05
C VAL A 176 7.58 -9.07 5.50
N GLY A 177 6.64 -9.54 4.69
CA GLY A 177 5.18 -9.37 4.84
C GLY A 177 4.59 -8.11 4.19
N GLU A 178 5.41 -7.15 3.74
CA GLU A 178 4.91 -6.03 2.94
C GLU A 178 4.56 -6.48 1.52
N LYS A 179 3.59 -5.78 0.91
CA LYS A 179 3.14 -6.07 -0.45
C LYS A 179 3.63 -5.01 -1.44
N LEU A 180 3.89 -5.46 -2.66
CA LEU A 180 4.28 -4.64 -3.81
C LEU A 180 3.24 -4.79 -4.91
N LEU A 181 2.78 -3.66 -5.46
CA LEU A 181 1.94 -3.60 -6.64
C LEU A 181 2.71 -2.89 -7.76
N VAL A 182 3.00 -3.61 -8.84
CA VAL A 182 3.57 -3.04 -10.07
C VAL A 182 2.43 -2.74 -11.04
N ALA A 183 2.32 -1.49 -11.48
CA ALA A 183 1.25 -1.01 -12.36
C ALA A 183 1.84 -0.47 -13.67
N LEU A 184 1.66 -1.21 -14.76
CA LEU A 184 2.24 -0.88 -16.07
C LEU A 184 1.15 -0.62 -17.10
N THR A 185 1.25 0.48 -17.85
CA THR A 185 0.24 0.79 -18.88
C THR A 185 0.43 -0.11 -20.09
N GLY A 186 -0.68 -0.49 -20.71
CA GLY A 186 -0.65 -1.33 -21.90
C GLY A 186 -2.01 -1.43 -22.55
N ASN A 187 -2.06 -2.09 -23.71
CA ASN A 187 -3.27 -2.29 -24.46
C ASN A 187 -3.35 -3.73 -24.99
N PRO A 188 -4.05 -4.64 -24.29
CA PRO A 188 -4.17 -6.03 -24.73
C PRO A 188 -4.90 -6.16 -26.07
N THR A 189 -5.70 -5.17 -26.50
CA THR A 189 -6.42 -5.26 -27.79
C THR A 189 -5.49 -5.17 -29.00
N THR A 190 -4.24 -4.74 -28.81
CA THR A 190 -3.21 -4.75 -29.87
C THR A 190 -2.41 -6.05 -29.90
N GLY A 191 -2.72 -6.99 -29.01
CA GLY A 191 -2.04 -8.27 -28.83
C GLY A 191 -0.79 -8.22 -27.96
N TYR A 192 -0.45 -7.05 -27.41
CA TYR A 192 0.69 -6.90 -26.51
C TYR A 192 0.28 -7.15 -25.06
N GLU A 193 1.14 -7.86 -24.35
CA GLU A 193 0.97 -8.17 -22.94
C GLU A 193 2.28 -7.91 -22.19
N TRP A 194 2.16 -7.60 -20.90
CA TRP A 194 3.31 -7.55 -20.00
C TRP A 194 3.55 -8.94 -19.41
N GLU A 195 4.77 -9.44 -19.54
CA GLU A 195 5.23 -10.70 -18.96
C GLU A 195 6.36 -10.43 -17.96
N VAL A 196 6.38 -11.18 -16.85
CA VAL A 196 7.51 -11.17 -15.92
C VAL A 196 8.62 -12.06 -16.50
N GLU A 197 9.86 -11.58 -16.49
CA GLU A 197 11.00 -12.35 -17.05
C GLU A 197 11.59 -13.32 -16.02
N ASP A 198 11.67 -12.90 -14.76
CA ASP A 198 12.32 -13.64 -13.68
C ASP A 198 11.45 -13.62 -12.41
N GLU A 199 11.24 -14.78 -11.80
CA GLU A 199 10.64 -14.87 -10.46
C GLU A 199 11.73 -14.73 -9.38
N LEU A 200 11.47 -13.89 -8.39
CA LEU A 200 12.36 -13.70 -7.26
C LEU A 200 11.94 -14.63 -6.11
N PRO A 201 12.83 -15.48 -5.55
CA PRO A 201 12.46 -16.50 -4.56
C PRO A 201 11.97 -15.92 -3.22
N PHE A 202 12.22 -14.63 -2.99
CA PHE A 202 11.81 -13.88 -1.81
C PHE A 202 10.52 -13.07 -2.02
N LEU A 203 9.88 -13.19 -3.20
CA LEU A 203 8.58 -12.61 -3.53
C LEU A 203 7.60 -13.72 -3.92
N SER A 204 6.45 -13.78 -3.28
CA SER A 204 5.34 -14.62 -3.73
C SER A 204 4.37 -13.79 -4.56
N ARG A 205 4.02 -14.26 -5.76
CA ARG A 205 2.97 -13.62 -6.56
C ARG A 205 1.61 -13.80 -5.87
N ILE A 206 0.82 -12.74 -5.84
CA ILE A 206 -0.58 -12.78 -5.38
C ILE A 206 -1.48 -12.78 -6.61
N GLU A 207 -2.39 -13.75 -6.68
CA GLU A 207 -3.36 -13.85 -7.75
C GLU A 207 -4.41 -12.73 -7.67
N GLY A 208 -4.92 -12.32 -8.83
CA GLY A 208 -5.91 -11.26 -8.94
C GLY A 208 -6.08 -10.77 -10.37
N ALA A 209 -6.98 -9.80 -10.57
CA ALA A 209 -7.19 -9.19 -11.88
C ALA A 209 -5.88 -8.62 -12.43
N THR A 210 -5.39 -9.22 -13.51
CA THR A 210 -4.08 -8.87 -14.11
C THR A 210 -4.15 -7.63 -15.00
N TYR A 211 -5.34 -7.27 -15.49
CA TYR A 211 -5.55 -6.08 -16.32
C TYR A 211 -6.83 -5.36 -15.91
N ARG A 212 -6.81 -4.03 -15.90
CA ARG A 212 -8.02 -3.20 -15.81
C ARG A 212 -8.02 -2.12 -16.87
N PRO A 213 -9.13 -1.96 -17.61
CA PRO A 213 -9.24 -0.94 -18.64
C PRO A 213 -9.31 0.45 -18.01
N SER A 214 -8.69 1.45 -18.65
CA SER A 214 -8.79 2.85 -18.22
C SER A 214 -10.01 3.57 -18.79
N SER A 215 -10.76 2.92 -19.69
CA SER A 215 -11.99 3.45 -20.27
C SER A 215 -12.91 2.31 -20.71
N THR A 216 -14.21 2.60 -20.85
CA THR A 216 -15.19 1.66 -21.42
C THR A 216 -15.16 1.62 -22.96
N LEU A 217 -14.29 2.42 -23.60
CA LEU A 217 -14.18 2.47 -25.05
C LEU A 217 -13.47 1.22 -25.58
N ILE A 218 -14.06 0.61 -26.61
CA ILE A 218 -13.46 -0.53 -27.30
C ILE A 218 -12.11 -0.10 -27.89
N GLY A 219 -11.06 -0.88 -27.61
CA GLY A 219 -9.69 -0.57 -28.05
C GLY A 219 -8.93 0.40 -27.14
N GLY A 220 -9.56 0.88 -26.08
CA GLY A 220 -8.90 1.69 -25.06
C GLY A 220 -7.84 0.89 -24.30
N GLY A 221 -6.71 1.54 -23.99
CA GLY A 221 -5.68 0.97 -23.14
C GLY A 221 -6.15 0.83 -21.68
N GLY A 222 -5.28 0.25 -20.87
CA GLY A 222 -5.49 0.08 -19.44
C GLY A 222 -4.19 -0.12 -18.71
N VAL A 223 -4.29 -0.74 -17.53
CA VAL A 223 -3.16 -0.99 -16.66
C VAL A 223 -3.09 -2.47 -16.34
N PHE A 224 -1.89 -3.04 -16.50
CA PHE A 224 -1.53 -4.36 -16.02
C PHE A 224 -1.03 -4.26 -14.59
N TYR A 225 -1.51 -5.16 -13.73
CA TYR A 225 -1.21 -5.20 -12.30
C TYR A 225 -0.53 -6.50 -11.93
N PHE A 226 0.64 -6.39 -11.30
CA PHE A 226 1.37 -7.52 -10.75
C PHE A 226 1.53 -7.31 -9.24
N ARG A 227 0.99 -8.25 -8.46
CA ARG A 227 0.95 -8.20 -7.00
C ARG A 227 1.97 -9.19 -6.43
N TYR A 228 2.72 -8.76 -5.43
CA TYR A 228 3.69 -9.59 -4.73
C TYR A 228 3.59 -9.38 -3.22
N GLU A 229 3.81 -10.44 -2.46
CA GLU A 229 4.08 -10.42 -1.02
C GLU A 229 5.56 -10.76 -0.78
N ALA A 230 6.25 -9.97 0.02
CA ALA A 230 7.62 -10.26 0.42
C ALA A 230 7.66 -11.40 1.45
N THR A 231 8.18 -12.57 1.09
CA THR A 231 8.14 -13.78 1.93
C THR A 231 9.42 -14.04 2.71
N GLY A 232 10.53 -13.38 2.35
CA GLY A 232 11.81 -13.53 3.03
C GLY A 232 12.79 -12.43 2.62
N PRO A 233 13.93 -12.29 3.32
CA PRO A 233 14.95 -11.33 2.95
C PRO A 233 15.63 -11.71 1.63
N GLY A 234 16.00 -10.71 0.84
CA GLY A 234 16.67 -10.92 -0.45
C GLY A 234 16.79 -9.64 -1.26
N GLU A 235 17.62 -9.67 -2.29
CA GLU A 235 17.80 -8.56 -3.21
C GLU A 235 17.92 -9.10 -4.64
N GLY A 236 17.26 -8.44 -5.58
CA GLY A 236 17.31 -8.86 -6.97
C GLY A 236 16.50 -7.96 -7.91
N PRO A 237 16.79 -8.00 -9.22
CA PRO A 237 16.03 -7.28 -10.22
C PRO A 237 14.71 -7.98 -10.53
N LEU A 238 13.60 -7.26 -10.45
CA LEU A 238 12.30 -7.70 -10.96
C LEU A 238 12.09 -7.04 -12.33
N ARG A 239 11.93 -7.85 -13.37
CA ARG A 239 11.89 -7.41 -14.76
C ARG A 239 10.61 -7.83 -15.47
N PHE A 240 10.15 -6.94 -16.34
CA PHE A 240 8.97 -7.13 -17.16
C PHE A 240 9.24 -6.75 -18.61
N ALA A 241 8.67 -7.51 -19.52
CA ALA A 241 8.76 -7.34 -20.96
C ALA A 241 7.37 -7.15 -21.56
N TYR A 242 7.19 -6.09 -22.35
CA TYR A 242 5.96 -5.83 -23.09
C TYR A 242 6.10 -6.31 -24.53
N ARG A 243 5.40 -7.39 -24.88
CA ARG A 243 5.56 -8.04 -26.19
C ARG A 243 4.29 -8.77 -26.61
N ARG A 244 4.26 -9.17 -27.88
CA ARG A 244 3.31 -10.16 -28.39
C ARG A 244 3.90 -11.55 -28.15
N PRO A 245 3.29 -12.40 -27.31
CA PRO A 245 3.87 -13.69 -26.94
C PRO A 245 4.16 -14.63 -28.13
N TRP A 246 3.46 -14.43 -29.25
CA TRP A 246 3.62 -15.22 -30.48
C TRP A 246 4.64 -14.66 -31.48
N GLU A 247 5.20 -13.46 -31.25
CA GLU A 247 6.22 -12.88 -32.12
C GLU A 247 7.63 -13.13 -31.53
N ALA A 248 8.54 -13.64 -32.35
CA ALA A 248 9.94 -13.86 -31.97
C ALA A 248 10.78 -12.57 -32.08
N THR A 249 10.22 -11.44 -31.67
CA THR A 249 10.86 -10.12 -31.72
C THR A 249 11.28 -9.68 -30.30
N PRO A 250 12.28 -8.81 -30.17
CA PRO A 250 12.58 -8.17 -28.89
C PRO A 250 11.34 -7.44 -28.35
N PRO A 251 11.18 -7.34 -27.01
CA PRO A 251 10.06 -6.63 -26.42
C PRO A 251 10.05 -5.17 -26.86
N GLU A 252 8.85 -4.63 -27.09
CA GLU A 252 8.67 -3.22 -27.48
C GLU A 252 9.06 -2.30 -26.32
N ARG A 253 8.75 -2.73 -25.09
CA ARG A 253 9.06 -1.98 -23.87
C ARG A 253 9.55 -2.93 -22.79
N THR A 254 10.41 -2.43 -21.93
CA THR A 254 10.89 -3.16 -20.75
C THR A 254 10.75 -2.30 -19.51
N PHE A 255 10.43 -2.92 -18.39
CA PHE A 255 10.39 -2.29 -17.08
C PHE A 255 11.21 -3.12 -16.09
N SER A 256 12.08 -2.48 -15.31
CA SER A 256 12.94 -3.16 -14.35
C SER A 256 13.07 -2.33 -13.09
N ILE A 257 12.99 -2.97 -11.93
CA ILE A 257 13.30 -2.37 -10.63
C ILE A 257 14.14 -3.31 -9.79
N THR A 258 15.00 -2.77 -8.93
CA THR A 258 15.69 -3.56 -7.91
C THR A 258 14.79 -3.65 -6.68
N VAL A 259 14.40 -4.87 -6.30
CA VAL A 259 13.65 -5.13 -5.07
C VAL A 259 14.62 -5.56 -3.98
N THR A 260 14.56 -4.91 -2.82
CA THR A 260 15.30 -5.31 -1.63
C THR A 260 14.33 -5.57 -0.49
N VAL A 261 14.31 -6.80 0.02
CA VAL A 261 13.53 -7.19 1.20
C VAL A 261 14.47 -7.34 2.39
N ARG A 262 14.15 -6.67 3.49
CA ARG A 262 14.89 -6.71 4.76
C ARG A 262 14.08 -7.32 5.90
#